data_AF-A0A968PYX8-F1
#
_entry.id   AF-A0A968PYX8-F1
#
_cell.length_a   1.000
_cell.length_b   1.000
_cell.length_c   1.000
_cell.angle_alpha   90.00
_cell.angle_beta   90.00
_cell.angle_gamma   90.00
#
_symmetry.space_group_name_H-M   'P 1'
#
loop_
_entity.id
_entity.type
_entity.pdbx_description
1 polymer ?
#
loop_
_entity_poly.entity_id
_entity_poly.type
_entity_poly.pdbx_seq_one_letter_code
_entity_poly.pdbx_strand_id
1 'polypeptide(L)' 'MDWAGSSFSQLPVLPENKQPVTTWDNQDEAFREIAEGIRAVAIELRGKRYQRSLNYANHD' A
#
# COMPACT_ATOMS: atom_id res chain seq x y z
N MET A 1 -19.68 -8.10 -1.92
CA MET A 1 -18.81 -6.92 -2.01
C MET A 1 -17.70 -7.23 -2.99
N ASP A 2 -17.74 -6.61 -4.17
CA ASP A 2 -16.76 -6.84 -5.25
C ASP A 2 -15.73 -5.71 -5.28
N TRP A 3 -14.81 -5.78 -4.31
CA TRP A 3 -13.58 -4.99 -4.25
C TRP A 3 -12.61 -5.20 -5.42
N ALA A 4 -12.78 -6.26 -6.22
CA ALA A 4 -11.92 -6.57 -7.38
C ALA A 4 -11.90 -5.48 -8.46
N GLY A 5 -12.94 -4.64 -8.56
CA GLY A 5 -13.00 -3.54 -9.53
C GLY A 5 -12.42 -2.20 -9.03
N SER A 6 -11.98 -2.13 -7.77
CA SER A 6 -11.55 -0.86 -7.18
C SER A 6 -10.11 -0.50 -7.51
N SER A 7 -9.79 0.79 -7.59
CA SER A 7 -8.41 1.29 -7.73
C SER A 7 -7.46 0.83 -6.62
N PHE A 8 -8.00 0.44 -5.45
CA PHE A 8 -7.21 -0.12 -4.35
C PHE A 8 -7.02 -1.65 -4.41
N SER A 9 -7.63 -2.34 -5.37
CA SER A 9 -7.43 -3.79 -5.58
C SER A 9 -5.99 -4.15 -5.95
N GLN A 10 -5.24 -3.17 -6.47
CA GLN A 10 -3.83 -3.30 -6.83
C GLN A 10 -2.88 -3.13 -5.65
N LEU A 11 -3.39 -2.76 -4.46
CA LEU A 11 -2.57 -2.61 -3.26
C LEU A 11 -2.21 -3.97 -2.67
N PRO A 12 -0.98 -4.14 -2.16
CA PRO A 12 -0.58 -5.37 -1.50
C PRO A 12 -1.45 -5.61 -0.27
N VAL A 13 -1.77 -6.89 -0.03
CA VAL A 13 -2.46 -7.32 1.19
C VAL A 13 -1.48 -7.29 2.35
N LEU A 14 -1.90 -6.69 3.46
CA LEU A 14 -1.14 -6.58 4.71
C LEU A 14 -1.90 -7.24 5.86
N PRO A 15 -1.20 -7.83 6.86
CA PRO A 15 0.26 -8.01 6.95
C PRO A 15 0.80 -8.98 5.88
N GLU A 16 2.11 -8.97 5.62
CA GLU A 16 2.73 -9.64 4.46
C GLU A 16 2.49 -11.17 4.47
N ASN A 17 2.42 -11.75 5.67
CA ASN A 17 2.11 -13.16 5.90
C ASN A 17 0.60 -13.49 5.81
N LYS A 18 -0.27 -12.51 5.56
CA LYS A 18 -1.75 -12.61 5.52
C LYS A 18 -2.37 -13.20 6.79
N GLN A 19 -1.63 -13.22 7.89
CA GLN A 19 -2.14 -13.70 9.16
C GLN A 19 -3.03 -12.63 9.79
N PRO A 20 -4.25 -12.97 10.25
CA PRO A 20 -5.08 -12.02 10.98
C PRO A 20 -4.32 -11.48 12.19
N VAL A 21 -4.45 -10.18 12.50
CA VAL A 21 -3.77 -9.57 13.66
C VAL A 21 -4.02 -10.35 14.96
N THR A 22 -5.22 -10.93 15.10
CA THR A 22 -5.62 -11.72 16.27
C THR A 22 -4.84 -13.03 16.45
N THR A 23 -4.12 -13.51 15.42
CA THR A 23 -3.33 -14.75 15.50
C THR A 23 -1.86 -14.52 15.83
N TRP A 24 -1.43 -13.27 15.98
CA TRP A 24 -0.06 -12.93 16.33
C TRP A 24 0.16 -13.02 17.83
N ASP A 25 1.31 -13.54 18.24
CA ASP A 25 1.74 -13.57 19.64
C ASP A 25 1.83 -12.16 20.23
N ASN A 26 2.25 -11.19 19.41
CA ASN A 26 2.25 -9.77 19.74
C ASN A 26 1.49 -8.97 18.68
N GLN A 27 0.32 -8.45 19.04
CA GLN A 27 -0.51 -7.65 18.13
C GLN A 27 0.12 -6.30 17.79
N ASP A 28 0.91 -5.71 18.70
CA ASP A 28 1.61 -4.44 18.42
C ASP A 28 2.64 -4.63 17.31
N GLU A 29 3.27 -5.80 17.24
CA GLU A 29 4.19 -6.15 16.15
C GLU A 29 3.44 -6.29 14.81
N ALA A 30 2.28 -6.94 14.81
CA ALA A 30 1.40 -7.02 13.64
C ALA A 30 0.98 -5.63 13.15
N PHE A 31 0.59 -4.72 14.06
CA PHE A 31 0.22 -3.36 13.71
C PHE A 31 1.41 -2.53 13.21
N ARG A 32 2.61 -2.74 13.78
CA ARG A 32 3.84 -2.12 13.28
C ARG A 32 4.09 -2.50 11.83
N GLU A 33 4.03 -3.79 11.49
CA GLU A 33 4.21 -4.25 10.11
C GLU A 33 3.15 -3.69 9.16
N ILE A 34 1.89 -3.65 9.57
CA ILE A 34 0.81 -3.05 8.76
C ILE A 34 1.10 -1.57 8.50
N ALA A 35 1.53 -0.82 9.53
CA ALA A 35 1.84 0.60 9.40
C ALA A 35 3.04 0.85 8.47
N GLU A 36 4.06 0.01 8.53
CA GLU A 36 5.23 0.05 7.64
C GLU A 36 4.83 -0.23 6.18
N GLY A 37 4.01 -1.25 5.95
CA GLY A 37 3.49 -1.58 4.62
C GLY A 37 2.65 -0.44 4.02
N ILE A 38 1.75 0.16 4.82
CA ILE A 38 0.95 1.32 4.37
C ILE A 38 1.86 2.51 4.02
N ARG A 39 2.88 2.79 4.85
CA ARG A 39 3.85 3.86 4.58
C ARG A 39 4.58 3.64 3.27
N ALA A 40 5.03 2.41 3.00
CA ALA A 40 5.73 2.08 1.75
C ALA A 40 4.85 2.34 0.53
N VAL A 41 3.60 1.86 0.56
CA VAL A 41 2.61 2.09 -0.50
C VAL A 41 2.33 3.58 -0.69
N ALA A 42 2.19 4.35 0.38
CA ALA A 42 1.94 5.79 0.31
C ALA A 42 3.12 6.54 -0.34
N ILE A 43 4.36 6.16 -0.03
CA ILE A 43 5.57 6.71 -0.65
C ILE A 43 5.59 6.38 -2.15
N GLU A 44 5.31 5.14 -2.53
CA GLU A 44 5.25 4.71 -3.93
C GLU A 44 4.19 5.50 -4.72
N LEU A 45 2.98 5.65 -4.16
CA LEU A 45 1.90 6.41 -4.77
C LEU A 45 2.28 7.89 -4.95
N ARG A 46 2.95 8.49 -3.96
CA ARG A 46 3.48 9.86 -4.07
C ARG A 46 4.51 9.97 -5.20
N GLY A 47 5.43 9.00 -5.30
CA GLY A 47 6.44 8.94 -6.36
C GLY A 47 5.82 8.80 -7.75
N LYS A 48 4.85 7.89 -7.93
CA LYS A 48 4.12 7.69 -9.20
C LYS A 48 3.42 8.97 -9.67
N ARG A 49 2.85 9.75 -8.74
CA ARG A 49 2.21 11.03 -9.05
C ARG A 49 3.23 12.07 -9.56
N TYR A 50 4.42 12.12 -8.96
CA TYR A 50 5.49 13.01 -9.37
C TYR A 50 6.09 12.65 -10.73
N GLN A 51 6.32 11.36 -11.00
CA GLN A 51 6.80 10.90 -12.30
C GLN A 51 5.80 11.22 -13.41
N ARG A 52 4.50 11.03 -13.13
CA ARG A 52 3.44 11.32 -14.08
C ARG A 52 3.38 12.82 -14.43
N SER A 53 3.56 13.73 -13.47
CA SER A 53 3.58 15.18 -13.78
C SER A 53 4.79 15.61 -14.62
N LEU A 54 5.97 15.03 -14.38
CA LEU A 54 7.16 15.34 -15.18
C LEU A 54 7.05 14.83 -16.62
N ASN A 55 6.44 13.66 -16.82
CA ASN A 55 6.29 13.09 -18.17
C ASN A 55 5.39 13.95 -19.08
N TYR A 56 4.38 14.64 -18.51
CA TYR A 56 3.53 15.57 -19.26
C TYR A 56 4.23 16.89 -19.58
N ALA A 57 5.06 17.41 -18.66
CA ALA A 57 5.75 18.69 -18.85
C ALA A 57 6.89 18.65 -19.90
N ASN A 58 7.35 17.46 -20.30
CA ASN A 58 8.42 17.28 -21.29
C ASN A 58 7.90 16.95 -22.72
N HIS A 59 6.59 16.96 -22.94
CA HIS A 59 5.96 16.67 -24.24
C HIS A 59 5.28 17.88 -24.91
N ASP A 60 5.46 19.09 -24.36
CA ASP A 60 5.10 20.39 -24.97
C ASP A 60 6.35 21.08 -25.54
#